data_AF-A0AAP1F116-F1
#
_entry.id   AF-A0AAP1F116-F1
#
_cell.length_a   1.000
_cell.length_b   1.000
_cell.length_c   1.000
_cell.angle_alpha   90.00
_cell.angle_beta   90.00
_cell.angle_gamma   90.00
#
_symmetry.space_group_name_H-M   'P 1'
#
loop_
_entity.id
_entity.type
_entity.pdbx_description
1 polymer ?
#
loop_
_entity_poly.entity_id
_entity_poly.type
_entity_poly.pdbx_seq_one_letter_code
_entity_poly.pdbx_strand_id
1 'polypeptide(L)'
;MGRLSGSLLAAMLSPESHKERAMQGVSQMCYVEPAIQSSEVAMSTTTIRLPDELKARVARAAKDAGTTVHGFIVDAITEKIEAHERRNAFHAEAQQRWAAIQDGDNTLSWADVRQYMQQLADGENPAPPVASTVER
;
A
#
# COMPACT_ATOMS: atom_id res chain seq x y z
N MET A 1 -47.28 20.27 40.34
CA MET A 1 -46.44 20.43 39.12
C MET A 1 -45.54 21.67 39.29
N GLY A 2 -44.23 21.53 39.00
CA GLY A 2 -43.22 22.59 38.75
C GLY A 2 -42.86 23.50 39.93
N ARG A 3 -41.71 23.43 40.63
CA ARG A 3 -40.31 23.71 40.21
C ARG A 3 -40.19 25.01 39.38
N LEU A 4 -39.32 26.00 39.65
CA LEU A 4 -38.25 26.22 40.62
C LEU A 4 -37.99 27.74 40.72
N SER A 5 -37.46 28.13 41.88
CA SER A 5 -36.91 29.44 42.25
C SER A 5 -35.98 30.03 41.20
N GLY A 6 -36.15 31.34 40.96
CA GLY A 6 -35.09 32.19 40.44
C GLY A 6 -34.01 32.47 41.48
N SER A 7 -32.88 33.01 41.02
CA SER A 7 -32.17 34.15 41.61
C SER A 7 -30.92 34.41 40.74
N LEU A 8 -30.79 35.54 40.05
CA LEU A 8 -30.36 36.87 40.54
C LEU A 8 -28.88 36.90 40.95
N LEU A 9 -28.07 37.62 40.16
CA LEU A 9 -27.09 38.68 40.48
C LEU A 9 -26.03 38.70 39.36
N ALA A 10 -25.87 39.77 38.58
CA ALA A 10 -25.26 41.06 38.93
C ALA A 10 -23.80 40.89 39.38
N ALA A 11 -22.81 41.69 38.99
CA ALA A 11 -22.63 42.83 38.10
C ALA A 11 -21.10 43.10 38.11
N MET A 12 -20.69 44.22 37.49
CA MET A 12 -19.40 44.94 37.63
C MET A 12 -18.38 44.68 36.52
N LEU A 13 -18.39 45.50 35.48
CA LEU A 13 -17.61 46.77 35.33
C LEU A 13 -16.11 46.55 35.11
N SER A 14 -15.67 46.77 33.86
CA SER A 14 -14.81 47.93 33.60
C SER A 14 -14.80 48.33 32.11
N PRO A 15 -14.69 49.63 31.82
CA PRO A 15 -14.77 50.22 30.48
C PRO A 15 -13.35 50.52 29.93
N GLU A 16 -13.31 51.39 28.90
CA GLU A 16 -12.14 51.95 28.19
C GLU A 16 -11.79 51.14 26.93
N SER A 17 -11.67 51.70 25.74
CA SER A 17 -11.76 53.07 25.27
C SER A 17 -11.77 52.97 23.74
N HIS A 18 -12.75 53.58 23.10
CA HIS A 18 -12.79 53.71 21.65
C HIS A 18 -11.71 54.72 21.24
N LYS A 19 -10.76 54.29 20.41
CA LYS A 19 -10.02 55.21 19.56
C LYS A 19 -10.10 54.72 18.13
N GLU A 20 -10.99 55.37 17.38
CA GLU A 20 -11.01 55.39 15.93
C GLU A 20 -9.59 55.59 15.38
N ARG A 21 -9.21 54.77 14.41
CA ARG A 21 -8.46 55.29 13.26
C ARG A 21 -8.73 54.47 12.01
N ALA A 22 -9.05 55.24 10.98
CA ALA A 22 -9.50 54.85 9.67
C ALA A 22 -8.48 54.09 8.83
N MET A 23 -9.03 53.49 7.76
CA MET A 23 -8.42 53.13 6.48
C MET A 23 -7.27 52.12 6.53
N GLN A 24 -7.53 50.94 5.98
CA GLN A 24 -6.90 50.54 4.72
C GLN A 24 -7.61 49.32 4.15
N GLY A 25 -8.27 49.53 3.00
CA GLY A 25 -8.64 48.43 2.12
C GLY A 25 -7.37 47.77 1.64
N VAL A 26 -7.18 46.51 2.03
CA VAL A 26 -6.18 45.64 1.42
C VAL A 26 -6.93 44.67 0.53
N SER A 27 -6.59 44.74 -0.75
CA SER A 27 -7.05 43.86 -1.82
C SER A 27 -7.03 42.40 -1.36
N GLN A 28 -8.20 41.75 -1.38
CA GLN A 28 -8.31 40.31 -1.23
C GLN A 28 -7.75 39.66 -2.50
N MET A 29 -6.42 39.62 -2.60
CA MET A 29 -5.72 38.83 -3.60
C MET A 29 -5.99 37.36 -3.33
N CYS A 30 -6.53 36.70 -4.35
CA CYS A 30 -6.79 35.28 -4.44
C CYS A 30 -5.51 34.47 -4.19
N TYR A 31 -5.25 34.10 -2.94
CA TYR A 31 -4.42 32.92 -2.67
C TYR A 31 -5.39 31.77 -2.47
N VAL A 32 -5.64 31.02 -3.56
CA VAL A 32 -6.32 29.73 -3.47
C VAL A 32 -5.28 28.81 -2.85
N GLU A 33 -5.34 28.63 -1.53
CA GLU A 33 -4.62 27.54 -0.87
C GLU A 33 -5.12 26.25 -1.52
N PRO A 34 -4.28 25.47 -2.22
CA PRO A 34 -4.72 24.16 -2.65
C PRO A 34 -4.99 23.40 -1.35
N ALA A 35 -6.25 22.97 -1.17
CA ALA A 35 -6.60 22.01 -0.16
C ALA A 35 -5.80 20.74 -0.47
N ILE A 36 -4.59 20.65 0.08
CA ILE A 36 -3.89 19.38 0.20
C ILE A 36 -4.77 18.60 1.15
N GLN A 37 -5.68 17.82 0.55
CA GLN A 37 -6.42 16.80 1.24
C GLN A 37 -5.37 15.80 1.71
N SER A 38 -4.82 16.12 2.88
CA SER A 38 -3.99 15.24 3.66
C SER A 38 -4.91 14.08 3.99
N SER A 39 -4.88 13.05 3.16
CA SER A 39 -5.36 11.75 3.56
C SER A 39 -4.55 11.42 4.79
N GLU A 40 -5.17 11.59 5.96
CA GLU A 40 -4.61 11.13 7.22
C GLU A 40 -4.39 9.63 7.04
N VAL A 41 -3.13 9.23 6.81
CA VAL A 41 -2.75 7.83 6.85
C VAL A 41 -2.83 7.45 8.32
N ALA A 42 -4.02 7.04 8.75
CA ALA A 42 -4.25 6.57 10.11
C ALA A 42 -3.37 5.32 10.33
N MET A 43 -2.24 5.50 11.00
CA MET A 43 -1.37 4.41 11.43
C MET A 43 -2.06 3.63 12.54
N SER A 44 -2.70 2.52 12.17
CA SER A 44 -3.28 1.59 13.14
C SER A 44 -2.17 0.76 13.78
N THR A 45 -2.03 0.84 15.11
CA THR A 45 -1.06 0.04 15.86
C THR A 45 -1.65 -1.34 16.15
N THR A 46 -1.03 -2.39 15.64
CA THR A 46 -1.42 -3.77 15.92
C THR A 46 -0.46 -4.41 16.93
N THR A 47 -1.00 -4.99 18.01
CA THR A 47 -0.21 -5.68 19.04
C THR A 47 -0.06 -7.16 18.70
N ILE A 48 1.16 -7.57 18.33
CA ILE A 48 1.49 -8.98 18.00
C ILE A 48 2.26 -9.59 19.17
N ARG A 49 1.79 -10.73 19.69
CA ARG A 49 2.50 -11.46 20.76
C ARG A 49 3.57 -12.36 20.16
N LEU A 50 4.82 -12.15 20.57
CA LEU A 50 5.97 -12.96 20.16
C LEU A 50 6.48 -13.78 21.34
N PRO A 51 6.70 -15.09 21.19
CA PRO A 51 7.43 -15.90 22.16
C PRO A 51 8.82 -15.31 22.43
N ASP A 52 9.34 -15.44 23.65
CA ASP A 52 10.59 -14.77 24.05
C ASP A 52 11.80 -15.21 23.22
N GLU A 53 11.86 -16.47 22.82
CA GLU A 53 12.90 -16.97 21.92
C GLU A 53 12.87 -16.24 20.57
N LEU A 54 11.67 -16.07 19.98
CA LEU A 54 11.52 -15.37 18.70
C LEU A 54 11.84 -13.88 18.84
N LYS A 55 11.38 -13.24 19.93
CA LYS A 55 11.70 -11.84 20.23
C LYS A 55 13.22 -11.62 20.30
N ALA A 56 13.96 -12.51 20.96
CA ALA A 56 15.41 -12.44 21.04
C ALA A 56 16.10 -12.62 19.68
N ARG A 57 15.60 -13.54 18.84
CA ARG A 57 16.12 -13.74 17.48
C ARG A 57 15.89 -12.53 16.58
N VAL A 58 14.70 -11.94 16.63
CA VAL A 58 14.38 -10.72 15.87
C VAL A 58 15.26 -9.55 16.33
N ALA A 59 15.47 -9.38 17.64
CA ALA A 59 16.34 -8.33 18.15
C ALA A 59 17.78 -8.41 17.63
N ARG A 60 18.36 -9.62 17.58
CA ARG A 60 19.68 -9.83 16.98
C ARG A 60 19.67 -9.53 15.48
N ALA A 61 18.70 -10.08 14.74
CA ALA A 61 18.62 -9.87 13.29
C ALA A 61 18.46 -8.38 12.92
N ALA A 62 17.64 -7.64 13.66
CA ALA A 62 17.48 -6.20 13.48
C ALA A 62 18.78 -5.44 13.74
N LYS A 63 19.52 -5.81 14.80
CA LYS A 63 20.84 -5.24 15.11
C LYS A 63 21.85 -5.51 13.97
N ASP A 64 21.92 -6.75 13.51
CA ASP A 64 22.83 -7.17 12.44
C ASP A 64 22.49 -6.47 11.11
N ALA A 65 21.20 -6.23 10.85
CA ALA A 65 20.69 -5.49 9.69
C ALA A 65 20.75 -3.96 9.85
N GLY A 66 21.14 -3.42 11.02
CA GLY A 66 21.21 -1.98 11.27
C GLY A 66 19.86 -1.26 11.31
N THR A 67 18.77 -1.97 11.63
CA THR A 67 17.41 -1.41 11.73
C THR A 67 16.83 -1.55 13.14
N THR A 68 15.68 -0.94 13.38
CA THR A 68 14.94 -1.13 14.65
C THR A 68 14.19 -2.45 14.64
N VAL A 69 13.89 -3.00 15.82
CA VAL A 69 13.08 -4.22 15.95
C VAL A 69 11.71 -4.07 15.30
N HIS A 70 11.06 -2.91 15.46
CA HIS A 70 9.78 -2.64 14.84
C HIS A 70 9.89 -2.61 13.32
N GLY A 71 10.83 -1.85 12.77
CA GLY A 71 11.08 -1.79 11.33
C GLY A 71 11.35 -3.16 10.72
N PHE A 72 12.24 -3.94 11.35
CA PHE A 72 12.54 -5.30 10.92
C PHE A 72 11.29 -6.20 10.87
N ILE A 73 10.38 -6.08 11.84
CA ILE A 73 9.14 -6.88 11.86
C ILE A 73 8.21 -6.45 10.73
N VAL A 74 8.07 -5.13 10.50
CA VAL A 74 7.22 -4.60 9.42
C VAL A 74 7.75 -5.05 8.06
N ASP A 75 9.06 -4.95 7.84
CA ASP A 75 9.72 -5.39 6.61
C ASP A 75 9.51 -6.90 6.40
N ALA A 76 9.73 -7.71 7.44
CA ALA A 76 9.52 -9.16 7.36
C ALA A 76 8.07 -9.56 7.04
N ILE A 77 7.08 -8.85 7.58
CA ILE A 77 5.66 -9.07 7.25
C ILE A 77 5.39 -8.68 5.80
N THR A 78 5.91 -7.53 5.36
CA THR A 78 5.75 -7.02 4.00
C THR A 78 6.31 -8.01 2.98
N GLU A 79 7.57 -8.43 3.16
CA GLU A 79 8.22 -9.43 2.30
C GLU A 79 7.43 -10.74 2.25
N LYS A 80 6.87 -11.18 3.40
CA LYS A 80 6.10 -12.41 3.48
C LYS A 80 4.78 -12.31 2.70
N ILE A 81 4.10 -11.17 2.78
CA ILE A 81 2.85 -10.90 2.05
C ILE A 81 3.16 -10.86 0.55
N GLU A 82 4.14 -10.08 0.12
CA GLU A 82 4.52 -9.98 -1.30
C GLU A 82 4.90 -11.34 -1.89
N ALA A 83 5.66 -12.15 -1.15
CA ALA A 83 6.02 -13.51 -1.58
C ALA A 83 4.79 -14.43 -1.69
N HIS A 84 3.82 -14.29 -0.79
CA HIS A 84 2.58 -15.05 -0.82
C HIS A 84 1.69 -14.63 -1.99
N GLU A 85 1.54 -13.33 -2.21
CA GLU A 85 0.76 -12.77 -3.33
C GLU A 85 1.35 -13.15 -4.68
N ARG A 86 2.68 -13.03 -4.86
CA ARG A 86 3.35 -13.48 -6.09
C ARG A 86 3.13 -14.96 -6.37
N ARG A 87 3.17 -15.80 -5.34
CA ARG A 87 2.90 -17.24 -5.48
C ARG A 87 1.45 -17.50 -5.90
N ASN A 88 0.50 -16.82 -5.27
CA ASN A 88 -0.91 -17.00 -5.59
C ASN A 88 -1.25 -16.47 -6.98
N ALA A 89 -0.65 -15.35 -7.39
CA ALA A 89 -0.77 -14.82 -8.74
C ALA A 89 -0.23 -15.83 -9.78
N PHE A 90 0.94 -16.43 -9.52
CA PHE A 90 1.50 -17.46 -10.39
C PHE A 90 0.56 -18.69 -10.51
N HIS A 91 -0.01 -19.16 -9.40
CA HIS A 91 -0.98 -20.26 -9.44
C HIS A 91 -2.27 -19.90 -10.17
N ALA A 92 -2.81 -18.69 -9.94
CA ALA A 92 -4.02 -18.22 -10.61
C ALA A 92 -3.80 -18.13 -12.13
N GLU A 93 -2.66 -17.59 -12.55
CA GLU A 93 -2.29 -17.52 -13.96
C GLU A 93 -2.11 -18.92 -14.57
N ALA A 94 -1.42 -19.83 -13.87
CA ALA A 94 -1.27 -21.21 -14.34
C ALA A 94 -2.63 -21.91 -14.50
N GLN A 95 -3.55 -21.71 -13.56
CA GLN A 95 -4.88 -22.29 -13.62
C GLN A 95 -5.73 -21.68 -14.74
N GLN A 96 -5.65 -20.37 -14.96
CA GLN A 96 -6.29 -19.70 -16.10
C GLN A 96 -5.77 -20.27 -17.42
N ARG A 97 -4.45 -20.35 -17.60
CA ARG A 97 -3.82 -20.90 -18.81
C ARG A 97 -4.19 -22.37 -19.00
N TRP A 98 -4.25 -23.14 -17.92
CA TRP A 98 -4.67 -24.54 -18.00
C TRP A 98 -6.13 -24.68 -18.43
N ALA A 99 -7.03 -23.85 -17.91
CA ALA A 99 -8.43 -23.84 -18.36
C ALA A 99 -8.54 -23.54 -19.86
N ALA A 100 -7.84 -22.51 -20.34
CA ALA A 100 -7.77 -22.17 -21.76
C ALA A 100 -7.30 -23.34 -22.65
N ILE A 101 -6.25 -24.05 -22.23
CA ILE A 101 -5.76 -25.24 -22.95
C ILE A 101 -6.81 -26.35 -22.98
N GLN A 102 -7.52 -26.57 -21.87
CA GLN A 102 -8.60 -27.55 -21.82
C GLN A 102 -9.78 -27.17 -22.72
N ASP A 103 -10.04 -25.87 -22.88
CA ASP A 103 -11.08 -25.33 -23.77
C ASP A 103 -10.66 -25.35 -25.26
N GLY A 104 -9.42 -25.74 -25.56
CA GLY A 104 -8.92 -25.97 -26.91
C GLY A 104 -8.06 -24.84 -27.47
N ASP A 105 -7.59 -23.90 -26.65
CA ASP A 105 -6.68 -22.86 -27.09
C ASP A 105 -5.37 -23.44 -27.63
N ASN A 106 -4.83 -22.82 -28.68
CA ASN A 106 -3.56 -23.21 -29.26
C ASN A 106 -2.40 -22.94 -28.29
N THR A 107 -1.45 -23.87 -28.25
CA THR A 107 -0.25 -23.79 -27.42
C THR A 107 1.00 -23.99 -28.26
N LEU A 108 2.16 -23.64 -27.71
CA LEU A 108 3.44 -23.97 -28.31
C LEU A 108 3.96 -25.29 -27.71
N SER A 109 4.38 -26.21 -28.58
CA SER A 109 5.09 -27.42 -28.16
C SER A 109 6.38 -27.06 -27.44
N TRP A 110 6.61 -27.67 -26.27
CA TRP A 110 7.86 -27.44 -25.53
C TRP A 110 9.10 -27.90 -26.31
N ALA A 111 8.97 -28.96 -27.11
CA ALA A 111 10.08 -29.44 -27.95
C ALA A 111 10.47 -28.39 -28.99
N ASP A 112 9.48 -27.82 -29.68
CA ASP A 112 9.69 -26.83 -30.74
C ASP A 112 10.25 -25.52 -30.16
N VAL A 113 9.70 -25.06 -29.03
CA VAL A 113 10.21 -23.87 -28.33
C VAL A 113 11.64 -24.08 -27.85
N ARG A 114 11.96 -25.25 -27.29
CA ARG A 114 13.33 -25.56 -26.85
C ARG A 114 14.29 -25.56 -28.02
N GLN A 115 13.95 -26.21 -29.13
CA GLN A 115 14.78 -26.25 -30.32
C GLN A 115 15.01 -24.83 -30.87
N TYR A 116 13.95 -24.03 -31.00
CA TYR A 116 14.03 -22.63 -31.41
C TYR A 116 14.97 -21.81 -30.50
N MET A 117 14.85 -21.97 -29.17
CA MET A 117 15.73 -21.28 -28.20
C MET A 117 17.19 -21.72 -28.29
N GLN A 118 17.45 -23.00 -28.57
CA GLN A 118 18.81 -23.51 -28.75
C GLN A 118 19.47 -22.91 -30.00
N GLN A 119 18.76 -22.92 -31.13
CA GLN A 119 19.22 -22.33 -32.39
C GLN A 119 19.52 -20.83 -32.26
N LEU A 120 18.67 -20.09 -31.53
CA LEU A 120 18.95 -18.69 -31.20
C LEU A 120 20.22 -18.51 -30.36
N ALA A 121 20.44 -19.39 -29.36
CA ALA A 121 21.63 -19.33 -28.52
C ALA A 121 22.92 -19.64 -29.31
N ASP A 122 22.81 -20.45 -30.37
CA ASP A 122 23.90 -20.77 -31.30
C ASP A 122 24.15 -19.65 -32.34
N GLY A 123 23.38 -18.56 -32.29
CA GLY A 123 23.51 -17.41 -33.19
C GLY A 123 22.82 -17.61 -34.54
N GLU A 124 22.00 -18.65 -34.69
CA GLU A 124 21.19 -18.86 -35.88
C GLU A 124 19.97 -17.91 -35.90
N ASN A 125 19.29 -17.84 -37.04
CA ASN A 125 18.04 -17.09 -37.19
C ASN A 125 16.88 -18.03 -37.60
N PRO A 126 16.43 -18.92 -36.70
CA PRO A 126 15.34 -19.86 -36.97
C PRO A 126 13.98 -19.15 -37.06
N ALA A 127 13.03 -19.76 -37.78
CA ALA A 127 11.65 -19.29 -37.78
C ALA A 127 11.00 -19.58 -36.41
N PRO A 128 10.17 -18.67 -35.85
CA PRO A 128 9.46 -18.92 -34.60
C PRO A 128 8.51 -20.12 -34.70
N PRO A 129 8.35 -20.92 -33.63
CA PRO A 129 7.40 -22.03 -33.62
C PRO A 129 5.96 -21.52 -33.72
N VAL A 130 5.10 -22.30 -34.38
CA VAL A 130 3.69 -21.96 -34.59
C VAL A 130 2.83 -22.65 -33.53
N ALA A 131 1.91 -21.90 -32.93
CA ALA A 131 1.00 -22.45 -31.94
C ALA A 131 -0.06 -23.36 -32.60
N SER A 132 -0.30 -24.51 -32.01
CA SER A 132 -1.27 -25.52 -32.46
C SER A 132 -2.07 -26.07 -31.27
N THR A 133 -3.23 -26.64 -31.57
CA THR A 133 -4.03 -27.35 -30.56
C THR A 133 -3.24 -28.54 -30.02
N VAL A 134 -3.28 -28.77 -28.71
CA VAL A 134 -2.64 -29.93 -28.08
C VAL A 134 -3.35 -31.21 -28.54
N GLU A 135 -2.62 -32.15 -29.17
CA GLU A 135 -3.12 -33.52 -29.37
C GLU A 135 -3.34 -34.17 -28.01
N ARG A 136 -4.58 -34.58 -27.72
CA ARG A 136 -5.01 -35.20 -26.47
C ARG A 136 -4.91 -36.71 -26.50
#